data_AF-U9TPR6-F1
#
_entry.id   AF-U9TPR6-F1
#
_cell.length_a   1.000
_cell.length_b   1.000
_cell.length_c   1.000
_cell.angle_alpha   90.00
_cell.angle_beta   90.00
_cell.angle_gamma   90.00
#
_symmetry.space_group_name_H-M   'P 1'
#
loop_
_entity.id
_entity.type
_entity.pdbx_description
1 polymer ?
#
loop_
_entity_poly.entity_id
_entity_poly.type
_entity_poly.pdbx_seq_one_letter_code
_entity_poly.pdbx_strand_id
1 'polypeptide(L)'
;MLVKNHLSKIINLHQNLKKILLSYDNIPLYQSLLLSKDYNCSNTLNTLVLYKINFNGIFNLNKIFEQLNVLESVHIIYCFPINIGVIQQIINLSKPFKLKSLLMDWTSQIDESFQSLLQKSGDYLEKFNFEFEYNRELIFKQQIFESIIKYCKNIKSLDLHENNNQIFYQIFKLIENIKHKLNYLSIRVKFFLLI
;
A
#
# COMPACT_ATOMS: atom_id res chain seq x y z
N MET A 1 19.85 -19.76 -1.65
CA MET A 1 20.89 -19.11 -2.47
C MET A 1 20.69 -19.34 -3.98
N LEU A 2 20.30 -20.54 -4.42
CA LEU A 2 20.07 -20.86 -5.84
C LEU A 2 18.93 -20.05 -6.48
N VAL A 3 17.75 -19.96 -5.84
CA VAL A 3 16.58 -19.26 -6.39
C VAL A 3 16.85 -17.77 -6.69
N LYS A 4 17.64 -17.08 -5.84
CA LYS A 4 18.05 -15.68 -6.02
C LYS A 4 18.75 -15.45 -7.36
N ASN A 5 19.73 -16.31 -7.67
CA ASN A 5 20.58 -16.16 -8.84
C ASN A 5 19.84 -16.49 -10.15
N HIS A 6 18.79 -17.30 -10.09
CA HIS A 6 17.95 -17.56 -11.26
C HIS A 6 16.95 -16.43 -11.50
N LEU A 7 16.36 -15.85 -10.45
CA LEU A 7 15.44 -14.71 -10.58
C LEU A 7 16.11 -13.46 -11.16
N SER A 8 17.31 -13.12 -10.68
CA SER A 8 18.06 -11.98 -11.25
C SER A 8 18.38 -12.19 -12.73
N LYS A 9 18.79 -13.39 -13.13
CA LYS A 9 19.01 -13.74 -14.53
C LYS A 9 17.74 -13.60 -15.37
N ILE A 10 16.61 -14.13 -14.89
CA ILE A 10 15.32 -14.06 -15.61
C ILE A 10 14.95 -12.60 -15.88
N ILE A 11 15.08 -11.73 -14.88
CA ILE A 11 14.64 -10.35 -15.05
C ILE A 11 15.64 -9.52 -15.86
N ASN A 12 16.94 -9.83 -15.76
CA ASN A 12 17.95 -9.22 -16.63
C ASN A 12 17.77 -9.57 -18.12
N LEU A 13 17.05 -10.66 -18.46
CA LEU A 13 16.65 -10.93 -19.85
C LEU A 13 15.59 -9.94 -20.37
N HIS A 14 14.88 -9.23 -19.48
CA HIS A 14 13.82 -8.28 -19.83
C HIS A 14 14.27 -6.83 -19.67
N GLN A 15 15.05 -6.33 -20.63
CA GLN A 15 15.58 -4.95 -20.62
C GLN A 15 14.47 -3.86 -20.57
N ASN A 16 13.28 -4.14 -21.09
CA ASN A 16 12.17 -3.19 -21.21
C ASN A 16 10.98 -3.50 -20.29
N LEU A 17 11.24 -4.12 -19.13
CA LEU A 17 10.18 -4.50 -18.20
C LEU A 17 9.45 -3.26 -17.65
N LYS A 18 8.15 -3.16 -17.95
CA LYS A 18 7.29 -2.04 -17.54
C LYS A 18 6.56 -2.27 -16.22
N LYS A 19 6.20 -3.52 -15.93
CA LYS A 19 5.43 -3.87 -14.74
C LYS A 19 6.00 -5.11 -14.09
N ILE A 20 6.12 -5.08 -12.76
CA ILE A 20 6.50 -6.23 -11.96
C ILE A 20 5.54 -6.39 -10.78
N LEU A 21 5.25 -7.64 -10.46
CA LEU A 21 4.53 -8.03 -9.25
C LEU A 21 5.47 -8.87 -8.40
N LEU A 22 5.66 -8.44 -7.16
CA LEU A 22 6.46 -9.13 -6.16
C LEU A 22 5.49 -9.67 -5.12
N SER A 23 5.49 -10.98 -4.94
CA SER A 23 4.57 -11.67 -4.05
C SER A 23 5.28 -12.62 -3.13
N TYR A 24 4.85 -12.67 -1.86
CA TYR A 24 5.33 -13.61 -0.84
C TYR A 24 6.86 -13.53 -0.59
N ASP A 25 7.28 -13.88 0.62
CA ASP A 25 8.67 -13.96 1.08
C ASP A 25 9.54 -12.69 0.98
N ASN A 26 10.50 -12.64 1.92
CA ASN A 26 11.32 -11.51 2.31
C ASN A 26 11.88 -10.67 1.15
N ILE A 27 11.53 -9.37 1.13
CA ILE A 27 12.13 -8.32 0.28
C ILE A 27 13.64 -8.43 0.10
N PRO A 28 14.48 -8.90 1.05
CA PRO A 28 15.88 -9.22 0.78
C PRO A 28 16.16 -9.98 -0.53
N LEU A 29 15.24 -10.83 -1.01
CA LEU A 29 15.32 -11.48 -2.32
C LEU A 29 15.21 -10.48 -3.47
N TYR A 30 14.21 -9.61 -3.39
CA TYR A 30 13.92 -8.58 -4.38
C TYR A 30 14.82 -7.35 -4.25
N GLN A 31 15.43 -7.13 -3.09
CA GLN A 31 16.36 -6.05 -2.86
C GLN A 31 17.63 -6.29 -3.69
N SER A 32 18.19 -7.51 -3.67
CA SER A 32 19.33 -7.85 -4.53
C SER A 32 19.00 -7.70 -6.02
N LEU A 33 17.74 -7.91 -6.38
CA LEU A 33 17.28 -7.77 -7.75
C LEU A 33 17.18 -6.28 -8.13
N LEU A 34 16.41 -5.50 -7.38
CA LEU A 34 16.10 -4.10 -7.69
C LEU A 34 17.31 -3.18 -7.47
N LEU A 35 18.22 -3.52 -6.55
CA LEU A 35 19.43 -2.74 -6.27
C LEU A 35 20.66 -3.19 -7.08
N SER A 36 20.56 -4.26 -7.88
CA SER A 36 21.70 -4.72 -8.68
C SER A 36 22.05 -3.66 -9.74
N LYS A 37 23.34 -3.37 -9.91
CA LYS A 37 23.82 -2.49 -10.99
C LYS A 37 23.52 -3.05 -12.37
N ASP A 38 23.36 -4.37 -12.48
CA ASP A 38 23.03 -5.06 -13.73
C ASP A 38 21.52 -5.05 -14.04
N TYR A 39 20.71 -4.50 -13.12
CA TYR A 39 19.27 -4.43 -13.25
C TYR A 39 18.86 -3.25 -14.14
N ASN A 40 18.71 -3.53 -15.42
CA ASN A 40 18.54 -2.49 -16.45
C ASN A 40 17.15 -1.84 -16.51
N CYS A 41 16.16 -2.30 -15.73
CA CYS A 41 14.79 -1.80 -15.88
C CYS A 41 14.47 -0.57 -15.00
N SER A 42 15.43 0.01 -14.30
CA SER A 42 15.23 1.23 -13.48
C SER A 42 14.65 2.42 -14.26
N ASN A 43 14.91 2.47 -15.57
CA ASN A 43 14.40 3.50 -16.50
C ASN A 43 13.18 3.06 -17.30
N THR A 44 12.70 1.82 -17.15
CA THR A 44 11.56 1.27 -17.90
C THR A 44 10.41 0.82 -17.02
N LEU A 45 10.67 0.50 -15.74
CA LEU A 45 9.68 0.01 -14.79
C LEU A 45 8.80 1.15 -14.26
N ASN A 46 7.59 1.19 -14.78
CA ASN A 46 6.58 2.19 -14.46
C ASN A 46 5.54 1.70 -13.45
N THR A 47 5.35 0.39 -13.28
CA THR A 47 4.42 -0.16 -12.27
C THR A 47 5.07 -1.22 -11.38
N LEU A 48 4.97 -1.00 -10.06
CA LEU A 48 5.39 -1.96 -9.04
C LEU A 48 4.18 -2.40 -8.21
N VAL A 49 3.94 -3.71 -8.14
CA VAL A 49 2.93 -4.31 -7.28
C VAL A 49 3.61 -5.13 -6.19
N LEU A 50 3.35 -4.80 -4.94
CA LEU A 50 3.77 -5.54 -3.75
C LEU A 50 2.54 -6.28 -3.21
N TYR A 51 2.59 -7.61 -3.19
CA TYR A 51 1.48 -8.46 -2.77
C TYR A 51 1.91 -9.39 -1.63
N LYS A 52 1.26 -9.31 -0.47
CA LYS A 52 1.56 -10.17 0.69
C LYS A 52 3.03 -10.18 1.09
N ILE A 53 3.66 -9.02 1.01
CA ILE A 53 5.05 -8.84 1.40
C ILE A 53 5.14 -8.62 2.90
N ASN A 54 6.03 -9.37 3.55
CA ASN A 54 6.42 -9.13 4.94
C ASN A 54 7.49 -8.03 4.99
N PHE A 55 7.16 -6.90 5.61
CA PHE A 55 8.05 -5.76 5.76
C PHE A 55 8.97 -5.82 6.99
N ASN A 56 8.86 -6.85 7.85
CA ASN A 56 9.71 -6.99 9.02
C ASN A 56 11.19 -7.06 8.65
N GLY A 57 12.02 -6.29 9.37
CA GLY A 57 13.47 -6.28 9.18
C GLY A 57 13.96 -5.56 7.92
N ILE A 58 13.12 -4.72 7.30
CA ILE A 58 13.51 -3.99 6.09
C ILE A 58 13.92 -2.55 6.39
N PHE A 59 15.11 -2.20 5.91
CA PHE A 59 15.75 -0.91 6.18
C PHE A 59 16.22 -0.15 4.92
N ASN A 60 15.95 -0.68 3.71
CA ASN A 60 16.43 -0.11 2.44
C ASN A 60 15.32 0.07 1.37
N LEU A 61 14.03 0.15 1.75
CA LEU A 61 12.93 0.42 0.80
C LEU A 61 13.14 1.74 0.07
N ASN A 62 13.62 2.76 0.78
CA ASN A 62 13.91 4.06 0.21
C ASN A 62 14.88 3.97 -0.98
N LYS A 63 15.97 3.21 -0.83
CA LYS A 63 16.97 2.99 -1.90
C LYS A 63 16.36 2.35 -3.14
N ILE A 64 15.46 1.37 -2.93
CA ILE A 64 14.76 0.70 -4.04
C ILE A 64 13.91 1.70 -4.81
N PHE A 65 13.06 2.47 -4.13
CA PHE A 65 12.20 3.44 -4.79
C PHE A 65 12.98 4.58 -5.45
N GLU A 66 14.06 5.05 -4.83
CA GLU A 66 14.90 6.12 -5.39
C GLU A 66 15.59 5.72 -6.70
N GLN A 67 15.93 4.44 -6.86
CA GLN A 67 16.55 3.96 -8.10
C GLN A 67 15.56 3.83 -9.26
N LEU A 68 14.26 3.69 -9.01
CA LEU A 68 13.23 3.55 -10.04
C LEU A 68 12.84 4.94 -10.57
N ASN A 69 13.39 5.33 -11.71
CA ASN A 69 13.31 6.72 -12.22
C ASN A 69 11.97 7.07 -12.87
N VAL A 70 11.27 6.09 -13.43
CA VAL A 70 10.03 6.27 -14.20
C VAL A 70 8.82 5.65 -13.49
N LEU A 71 8.92 5.42 -12.18
CA LEU A 71 7.86 4.76 -11.42
C LEU A 71 6.61 5.65 -11.33
N GLU A 72 5.56 5.25 -12.02
CA GLU A 72 4.30 6.00 -12.11
C GLU A 72 3.21 5.44 -11.20
N SER A 73 3.32 4.17 -10.82
CA SER A 73 2.30 3.48 -10.04
C SER A 73 2.89 2.46 -9.08
N VAL A 74 2.62 2.65 -7.80
CA VAL A 74 2.89 1.66 -6.75
C VAL A 74 1.57 1.11 -6.23
N HIS A 75 1.52 -0.21 -6.04
CA HIS A 75 0.39 -0.91 -5.45
C HIS A 75 0.88 -1.74 -4.27
N ILE A 76 0.30 -1.51 -3.09
CA ILE A 76 0.56 -2.27 -1.87
C ILE A 76 -0.70 -3.07 -1.57
N ILE A 77 -0.60 -4.39 -1.53
CA ILE A 77 -1.75 -5.29 -1.42
C ILE A 77 -1.44 -6.36 -0.37
N TYR A 78 -2.17 -6.35 0.75
CA TYR A 78 -2.07 -7.30 1.86
C TYR A 78 -0.65 -7.43 2.44
N CYS A 79 0.15 -6.36 2.39
CA CYS A 79 1.50 -6.33 2.95
C CYS A 79 1.43 -6.02 4.46
N PHE A 80 2.42 -6.50 5.22
CA PHE A 80 2.44 -6.35 6.68
C PHE A 80 3.85 -6.41 7.26
N PRO A 81 4.16 -5.75 8.39
CA PRO A 81 3.39 -4.65 8.95
C PRO A 81 3.61 -3.36 8.15
N ILE A 82 2.61 -2.48 8.08
CA ILE A 82 2.75 -1.13 7.54
C ILE A 82 2.93 -0.17 8.74
N ASN A 83 4.09 -0.27 9.38
CA ASN A 83 4.44 0.45 10.60
C ASN A 83 5.32 1.69 10.31
N ILE A 84 5.64 2.42 11.38
CA ILE A 84 6.49 3.62 11.33
C ILE A 84 7.82 3.40 10.60
N GLY A 85 8.47 2.25 10.77
CA GLY A 85 9.76 1.97 10.11
C GLY A 85 9.65 1.91 8.59
N VAL A 86 8.55 1.34 8.07
CA VAL A 86 8.24 1.30 6.63
C VAL A 86 7.81 2.67 6.14
N ILE A 87 6.90 3.33 6.88
CA ILE A 87 6.32 4.60 6.49
C ILE A 87 7.39 5.69 6.46
N GLN A 88 8.31 5.73 7.43
CA GLN A 88 9.44 6.68 7.43
C GLN A 88 10.30 6.55 6.17
N GLN A 89 10.55 5.33 5.70
CA GLN A 89 11.30 5.12 4.46
C GLN A 89 10.56 5.67 3.22
N ILE A 90 9.23 5.64 3.21
CA ILE A 90 8.39 6.17 2.12
C ILE A 90 8.28 7.71 2.19
N ILE A 91 8.03 8.28 3.36
CA ILE A 91 7.87 9.74 3.49
C ILE A 91 9.18 10.49 3.20
N ASN A 92 10.33 9.86 3.49
CA ASN A 92 11.66 10.41 3.25
C ASN A 92 12.14 10.30 1.81
N LEU A 93 11.33 9.76 0.89
CA LEU A 93 11.65 9.77 -0.54
C LEU A 93 11.70 11.20 -1.06
N SER A 94 12.77 11.50 -1.80
CA SER A 94 12.98 12.76 -2.51
C SER A 94 12.05 12.91 -3.71
N LYS A 95 11.65 11.78 -4.32
CA LYS A 95 10.71 11.72 -5.44
C LYS A 95 9.26 11.52 -4.98
N PRO A 96 8.26 11.93 -5.77
CA PRO A 96 6.85 11.63 -5.48
C PRO A 96 6.59 10.13 -5.39
N PHE A 97 5.94 9.70 -4.32
CA PHE A 97 5.54 8.31 -4.12
C PHE A 97 4.08 8.11 -4.58
N LYS A 98 3.90 7.68 -5.83
CA LYS A 98 2.58 7.53 -6.47
C LYS A 98 1.89 6.21 -6.08
N LEU A 99 1.44 6.12 -4.83
CA LEU A 99 0.67 4.97 -4.34
C LEU A 99 -0.75 5.00 -4.93
N LYS A 100 -1.00 4.15 -5.93
CA LYS A 100 -2.30 4.08 -6.62
C LYS A 100 -3.26 3.08 -6.01
N SER A 101 -2.74 2.06 -5.34
CA SER A 101 -3.59 1.10 -4.62
C SER A 101 -2.98 0.76 -3.29
N LEU A 102 -3.81 0.86 -2.26
CA LEU A 102 -3.48 0.42 -0.91
C LEU A 102 -4.62 -0.48 -0.45
N LEU A 103 -4.37 -1.79 -0.53
CA LEU A 103 -5.29 -2.80 -0.08
C LEU A 103 -4.71 -3.49 1.16
N MET A 104 -5.41 -3.43 2.27
CA MET A 104 -5.07 -4.01 3.55
C MET A 104 -6.09 -5.08 3.96
N ASP A 105 -5.66 -5.89 4.90
CA ASP A 105 -6.48 -6.81 5.68
C ASP A 105 -6.12 -6.67 7.16
N TRP A 106 -6.79 -7.45 8.01
CA TRP A 106 -6.52 -7.47 9.44
C TRP A 106 -5.07 -7.83 9.83
N THR A 107 -4.25 -8.36 8.90
CA THR A 107 -2.83 -8.68 9.16
C THR A 107 -1.88 -7.51 8.92
N SER A 108 -2.36 -6.43 8.29
CA SER A 108 -1.50 -5.31 7.85
C SER A 108 -0.86 -4.51 8.98
N GLN A 109 -1.36 -4.64 10.22
CA GLN A 109 -0.78 -4.10 11.46
C GLN A 109 -0.34 -2.63 11.34
N ILE A 110 -1.30 -1.74 11.12
CA ILE A 110 -1.04 -0.29 11.05
C ILE A 110 -0.92 0.33 12.45
N ASP A 111 -0.15 1.41 12.53
CA ASP A 111 0.02 2.28 13.71
C ASP A 111 -0.35 3.74 13.38
N GLU A 112 -0.17 4.66 14.33
CA GLU A 112 -0.51 6.09 14.18
C GLU A 112 0.19 6.79 13.01
N SER A 113 1.36 6.28 12.60
CA SER A 113 2.12 6.85 11.49
C SER A 113 1.44 6.65 10.13
N PHE A 114 0.42 5.78 10.06
CA PHE A 114 -0.37 5.56 8.84
C PHE A 114 -0.96 6.85 8.28
N GLN A 115 -1.30 7.82 9.14
CA GLN A 115 -1.78 9.13 8.71
C GLN A 115 -0.76 9.86 7.82
N SER A 116 0.54 9.74 8.13
CA SER A 116 1.63 10.33 7.34
C SER A 116 1.77 9.68 5.98
N LEU A 117 1.49 8.37 5.86
CA LEU A 117 1.45 7.68 4.57
C LEU A 117 0.31 8.23 3.70
N LEU A 118 -0.89 8.40 4.29
CA LEU A 118 -2.04 9.00 3.62
C LEU A 118 -1.75 10.45 3.21
N GLN A 119 -1.09 11.24 4.05
CA GLN A 119 -0.68 12.60 3.70
C GLN A 119 0.31 12.64 2.53
N LYS A 120 1.29 11.72 2.49
CA LYS A 120 2.30 11.66 1.43
C LYS A 120 1.72 11.21 0.09
N SER A 121 0.68 10.37 0.10
CA SER A 121 0.28 9.59 -1.08
C SER A 121 -1.21 9.62 -1.43
N GLY A 122 -2.05 10.20 -0.58
CA GLY A 122 -3.51 10.16 -0.69
C GLY A 122 -4.05 10.75 -2.00
N ASP A 123 -3.41 11.79 -2.52
CA ASP A 123 -3.79 12.39 -3.81
C ASP A 123 -3.57 11.45 -5.00
N TYR A 124 -2.71 10.44 -4.88
CA TYR A 124 -2.51 9.45 -5.96
C TYR A 124 -3.40 8.22 -5.82
N LEU A 125 -4.08 8.07 -4.69
CA LEU A 125 -4.76 6.83 -4.33
C LEU A 125 -6.07 6.67 -5.11
N GLU A 126 -6.14 5.63 -5.94
CA GLU A 126 -7.30 5.34 -6.79
C GLU A 126 -8.09 4.12 -6.29
N LYS A 127 -7.43 3.16 -5.63
CA LYS A 127 -8.08 1.98 -5.05
C LYS A 127 -7.70 1.83 -3.59
N PHE A 128 -8.71 1.71 -2.73
CA PHE A 128 -8.51 1.59 -1.31
C PHE A 128 -9.44 0.51 -0.77
N ASN A 129 -8.92 -0.34 0.10
CA ASN A 129 -9.76 -1.10 1.00
C ASN A 129 -9.26 -0.94 2.43
N PHE A 130 -10.15 -1.20 3.37
CA PHE A 130 -9.77 -1.19 4.77
C PHE A 130 -10.55 -2.25 5.55
N GLU A 131 -9.83 -3.02 6.38
CA GLU A 131 -10.37 -3.93 7.39
C GLU A 131 -9.60 -3.69 8.69
N PHE A 132 -10.25 -3.09 9.69
CA PHE A 132 -9.62 -2.92 11.00
C PHE A 132 -9.55 -4.26 11.76
N GLU A 133 -8.45 -4.47 12.49
CA GLU A 133 -8.42 -5.49 13.53
C GLU A 133 -9.59 -5.25 14.52
N TYR A 134 -10.23 -6.33 14.96
CA TYR A 134 -11.46 -6.28 15.75
C TYR A 134 -11.30 -5.45 17.04
N ASN A 135 -10.15 -5.57 17.71
CA ASN A 135 -9.86 -4.92 18.99
C ASN A 135 -9.19 -3.54 18.88
N ARG A 136 -9.08 -2.94 17.69
CA ARG A 136 -8.51 -1.60 17.55
C ARG A 136 -9.44 -0.54 18.14
N GLU A 137 -8.85 0.40 18.88
CA GLU A 137 -9.57 1.47 19.55
C GLU A 137 -10.41 2.31 18.58
N LEU A 138 -11.63 2.66 18.97
CA LEU A 138 -12.55 3.45 18.14
C LEU A 138 -11.92 4.80 17.74
N ILE A 139 -11.23 5.47 18.66
CA ILE A 139 -10.59 6.77 18.43
C ILE A 139 -9.56 6.66 17.30
N PHE A 140 -8.72 5.63 17.33
CA PHE A 140 -7.77 5.35 16.26
C PHE A 140 -8.47 5.18 14.91
N LYS A 141 -9.55 4.37 14.85
CA LYS A 141 -10.33 4.18 13.62
C LYS A 141 -10.86 5.51 13.07
N GLN A 142 -11.44 6.34 13.94
CA GLN A 142 -12.00 7.64 13.58
C GLN A 142 -10.93 8.58 13.00
N GLN A 143 -9.76 8.68 13.64
CA GLN A 143 -8.64 9.49 13.16
C GLN A 143 -8.13 9.04 11.78
N ILE A 144 -8.09 7.73 11.52
CA ILE A 144 -7.75 7.21 10.20
C ILE A 144 -8.79 7.63 9.16
N PHE A 145 -10.10 7.53 9.45
CA PHE A 145 -11.13 8.00 8.52
C PHE A 145 -11.04 9.50 8.24
N GLU A 146 -10.82 10.33 9.26
CA GLU A 146 -10.63 11.76 9.08
C GLU A 146 -9.44 12.06 8.15
N SER A 147 -8.34 11.32 8.32
CA SER A 147 -7.17 11.42 7.44
C SER A 147 -7.48 10.99 6.00
N ILE A 148 -8.20 9.90 5.80
CA ILE A 148 -8.62 9.45 4.46
C ILE A 148 -9.52 10.50 3.80
N ILE A 149 -10.52 11.01 4.53
CA ILE A 149 -11.41 12.07 4.03
C ILE A 149 -10.59 13.30 3.62
N LYS A 150 -9.61 13.68 4.43
CA LYS A 150 -8.77 14.85 4.20
C LYS A 150 -7.87 14.70 2.97
N TYR A 151 -7.15 13.57 2.85
CA TYR A 151 -6.06 13.43 1.88
C TYR A 151 -6.41 12.59 0.64
N CYS A 152 -7.42 11.72 0.68
CA CYS A 152 -7.68 10.75 -0.40
C CYS A 152 -8.85 11.16 -1.30
N LYS A 153 -8.67 12.20 -2.12
CA LYS A 153 -9.74 12.77 -2.97
C LYS A 153 -9.95 12.07 -4.32
N ASN A 154 -9.11 11.08 -4.67
CA ASN A 154 -9.08 10.44 -6.00
C ASN A 154 -9.51 8.96 -6.00
N ILE A 155 -10.08 8.48 -4.90
CA ILE A 155 -10.54 7.09 -4.78
C ILE A 155 -11.66 6.82 -5.80
N LYS A 156 -11.43 5.82 -6.65
CA LYS A 156 -12.38 5.29 -7.64
C LYS A 156 -12.97 3.95 -7.23
N SER A 157 -12.26 3.21 -6.38
CA SER A 157 -12.68 1.91 -5.88
C SER A 157 -12.48 1.87 -4.37
N LEU A 158 -13.57 1.69 -3.63
CA LEU A 158 -13.58 1.60 -2.18
C LEU A 158 -14.18 0.26 -1.75
N ASP A 159 -13.45 -0.51 -0.94
CA ASP A 159 -13.96 -1.75 -0.33
C ASP A 159 -13.79 -1.68 1.19
N LEU A 160 -14.89 -1.73 1.94
CA LEU A 160 -14.90 -1.56 3.40
C LEU A 160 -15.39 -2.83 4.08
N HIS A 161 -14.62 -3.32 5.04
CA HIS A 161 -15.00 -4.40 5.96
C HIS A 161 -15.11 -3.82 7.35
N GLU A 162 -16.34 -3.57 7.80
CA GLU A 162 -16.56 -3.02 9.13
C GLU A 162 -17.52 -3.88 9.95
N ASN A 163 -17.20 -4.01 11.23
CA ASN A 163 -17.97 -4.78 12.20
C ASN A 163 -18.51 -3.88 13.34
N ASN A 164 -18.19 -2.59 13.37
CA ASN A 164 -18.64 -1.63 14.37
C ASN A 164 -19.52 -0.52 13.77
N ASN A 165 -20.77 -0.43 14.26
CA ASN A 165 -21.74 0.56 13.82
C ASN A 165 -21.33 2.02 14.14
N GLN A 166 -20.42 2.23 15.09
CA GLN A 166 -20.00 3.56 15.55
C GLN A 166 -19.18 4.35 14.52
N ILE A 167 -18.70 3.72 13.44
CA ILE A 167 -17.93 4.41 12.39
C ILE A 167 -18.72 4.69 11.11
N PHE A 168 -20.00 4.31 11.05
CA PHE A 168 -20.82 4.51 9.84
C PHE A 168 -20.92 5.98 9.44
N TYR A 169 -20.97 6.90 10.40
CA TYR A 169 -20.99 8.34 10.13
C TYR A 169 -19.74 8.79 9.35
N GLN A 170 -18.56 8.29 9.71
CA GLN A 170 -17.30 8.57 9.03
C GLN A 170 -17.28 7.94 7.64
N ILE A 171 -17.82 6.72 7.48
CA ILE A 171 -17.97 6.07 6.18
C ILE A 171 -18.85 6.90 5.25
N PHE A 172 -19.99 7.40 5.72
CA PHE A 172 -20.87 8.27 4.93
C PHE A 172 -20.16 9.54 4.48
N LYS A 173 -19.45 10.23 5.38
CA LYS A 173 -18.64 11.41 5.04
C LYS A 173 -17.58 11.10 3.99
N LEU A 174 -16.91 9.96 4.11
CA LEU A 174 -15.91 9.51 3.13
C LEU A 174 -16.54 9.34 1.76
N ILE A 175 -17.63 8.57 1.67
CA ILE A 175 -18.33 8.31 0.41
C ILE A 175 -18.82 9.63 -0.20
N GLU A 176 -19.43 10.51 0.60
CA GLU A 176 -19.90 11.82 0.12
C GLU A 176 -18.76 12.66 -0.45
N ASN A 177 -17.61 12.66 0.21
CA ASN A 177 -16.42 13.42 -0.21
C ASN A 177 -15.80 12.90 -1.53
N ILE A 178 -15.96 11.63 -1.87
CA ILE A 178 -15.40 11.03 -3.09
C ILE A 178 -16.45 10.66 -4.16
N LYS A 179 -17.74 10.98 -3.92
CA LYS A 179 -18.89 10.50 -4.70
C LYS A 179 -18.80 10.70 -6.21
N HIS A 180 -18.15 11.78 -6.65
CA HIS A 180 -18.02 12.10 -8.08
C HIS A 180 -16.96 11.28 -8.83
N LYS A 181 -16.05 10.63 -8.11
CA LYS A 181 -14.96 9.80 -8.69
C LYS A 181 -15.12 8.32 -8.40
N LEU A 182 -15.96 7.97 -7.41
CA LEU A 182 -16.18 6.61 -6.96
C LEU A 182 -16.98 5.82 -8.00
N ASN A 183 -16.33 4.84 -8.63
CA ASN A 183 -16.92 3.96 -9.64
C ASN A 183 -17.29 2.58 -9.09
N TYR A 184 -16.64 2.15 -8.01
CA TYR A 184 -16.89 0.87 -7.34
C TYR A 184 -16.92 1.06 -5.83
N LEU A 185 -18.00 0.59 -5.21
CA LEU A 185 -18.18 0.59 -3.76
C LEU A 185 -18.60 -0.81 -3.32
N SER A 186 -17.85 -1.38 -2.39
CA SER A 186 -18.19 -2.62 -1.68
C SER A 186 -18.19 -2.32 -0.18
N ILE A 187 -19.25 -2.72 0.50
CA ILE A 187 -19.38 -2.59 1.95
C ILE A 187 -19.82 -3.95 2.49
N ARG A 188 -18.97 -4.58 3.30
CA ARG A 188 -19.35 -5.77 4.06
C ARG A 188 -19.52 -5.38 5.51
N VAL A 189 -20.70 -5.66 6.04
CA VAL A 189 -21.04 -5.45 7.45
C VAL A 189 -21.18 -6.83 8.10
N LYS A 190 -20.40 -7.11 9.15
CA LYS A 190 -20.65 -8.29 9.99
C LYS A 190 -21.41 -7.86 11.23
N PHE A 191 -22.63 -8.36 11.37
CA PHE A 191 -23.38 -8.27 12.62
C PHE A 191 -23.03 -9.48 13.49
N PHE A 192 -22.50 -9.24 14.70
CA PHE A 192 -22.50 -10.27 15.72
C PHE A 192 -23.88 -10.25 16.38
N LEU A 193 -24.68 -11.29 16.14
CA LEU A 193 -25.84 -11.57 16.97
C LEU A 193 -25.31 -11.96 18.36
N LEU A 194 -25.55 -11.12 19.36
CA LEU A 194 -25.43 -11.53 20.75
C LEU A 194 -26.56 -12.54 21.00
N ILE A 195 -26.22 -13.83 20.99
CA ILE A 195 -27.07 -14.93 21.47
C ILE A 195 -26.74 -15.15 22.94
#